data_AF-A0A1C4WYG0-F1
#
_entry.id   AF-A0A1C4WYG0-F1
#
_cell.length_a   1.000
_cell.length_b   1.000
_cell.length_c   1.000
_cell.angle_alpha   90.00
_cell.angle_beta   90.00
_cell.angle_gamma   90.00
#
_symmetry.space_group_name_H-M   'P 1'
#
loop_
_entity.id
_entity.type
_entity.pdbx_description
1 polymer ?
#
loop_
_entity_poly.entity_id
_entity_poly.type
_entity_poly.pdbx_seq_one_letter_code
_entity_poly.pdbx_strand_id
1 'polypeptide(L)'
;MLCGMTKPVRKLSISVPPDVAERLEQEPNASAYITQAVRDRMRLDALDAELAHAGIEITERGVAAARARRAAVEAEWPPERRQEVRERVRQHMRDEAAGAAGALDEPAA
;
A
#
# COMPACT_ATOMS: atom_id res chain seq x y z
N MET A 1 -18.86 -24.44 -22.27
CA MET A 1 -18.62 -23.02 -22.64
C MET A 1 -18.55 -22.20 -21.35
N LEU A 2 -17.35 -21.97 -20.82
CA LEU A 2 -17.14 -21.11 -19.66
C LEU A 2 -16.76 -19.72 -20.18
N CYS A 3 -17.72 -18.80 -20.17
CA CYS A 3 -17.50 -17.41 -20.55
C CYS A 3 -16.76 -16.72 -19.39
N GLY A 4 -15.55 -16.23 -19.65
CA GLY A 4 -14.74 -15.54 -18.66
C GLY A 4 -15.45 -14.30 -18.13
N MET A 5 -15.75 -14.28 -16.83
CA MET A 5 -16.25 -13.09 -16.13
C MET A 5 -15.10 -12.09 -15.91
N THR A 6 -14.56 -11.50 -16.96
CA THR A 6 -13.78 -10.27 -16.81
C THR A 6 -14.75 -9.17 -16.38
N LYS A 7 -14.68 -8.74 -15.12
CA LYS A 7 -15.50 -7.63 -14.61
C LYS A 7 -15.39 -6.44 -15.57
N PRO A 8 -16.51 -5.77 -15.92
CA PRO A 8 -16.49 -4.67 -16.87
C PRO A 8 -15.59 -3.54 -16.36
N VAL A 9 -14.56 -3.20 -17.13
CA VAL A 9 -13.67 -2.08 -16.84
C VAL A 9 -14.30 -0.81 -17.40
N ARG A 10 -14.46 0.22 -16.57
CA ARG A 10 -14.92 1.54 -17.01
C ARG A 10 -13.73 2.48 -17.17
N LYS A 11 -13.57 3.06 -18.36
CA LYS A 11 -12.54 4.07 -18.62
C LYS A 11 -12.97 5.41 -18.01
N LEU A 12 -12.12 5.97 -17.16
CA LEU A 12 -12.30 7.31 -16.61
C LEU A 12 -11.24 8.23 -17.22
N SER A 13 -11.63 9.45 -17.61
CA SER A 13 -10.70 10.50 -18.03
C SER A 13 -10.71 11.59 -16.97
N ILE A 14 -9.54 11.92 -16.41
CA ILE A 14 -9.39 12.92 -15.35
C ILE A 14 -8.28 13.89 -15.72
N SER A 15 -8.44 15.15 -15.32
CA SER A 15 -7.37 16.14 -15.37
C SER A 15 -6.62 16.10 -14.04
N VAL A 16 -5.29 16.10 -14.10
CA VAL A 16 -4.43 16.10 -12.92
C VAL A 16 -3.47 17.29 -12.95
N PRO A 17 -3.00 17.77 -11.79
CA PRO A 17 -1.95 18.79 -11.72
C PRO A 17 -0.66 18.38 -12.47
N PRO A 18 0.14 19.34 -12.97
CA PRO A 18 1.36 19.04 -13.75
C PRO A 18 2.37 18.15 -13.03
N ASP A 19 2.62 18.40 -11.73
CA ASP A 19 3.53 17.60 -10.90
C ASP A 19 3.08 16.14 -10.77
N VAL A 20 1.77 15.91 -10.70
CA VAL A 20 1.18 14.57 -10.66
C VAL A 20 1.28 13.90 -12.03
N ALA A 21 1.04 14.65 -13.12
CA ALA A 21 1.21 14.13 -14.48
C ALA A 21 2.64 13.67 -14.72
N GLU A 22 3.64 14.51 -14.42
CA GLU A 22 5.07 14.20 -14.56
C GLU A 22 5.46 12.94 -13.79
N ARG A 23 4.93 12.78 -12.56
CA ARG A 23 5.19 11.59 -11.74
C ARG A 23 4.58 10.33 -12.35
N LEU A 24 3.37 10.41 -12.89
CA LEU A 24 2.66 9.29 -13.51
C LEU A 24 3.29 8.88 -14.85
N GLU A 25 3.86 9.82 -15.60
CA GLU A 25 4.59 9.55 -16.84
C GLU A 25 5.88 8.74 -16.61
N GLN A 26 6.46 8.82 -15.41
CA GLN A 26 7.61 8.01 -15.01
C GLN A 26 7.23 6.55 -14.66
N GLU A 27 5.95 6.26 -14.46
CA GLU A 27 5.50 4.90 -14.14
C GLU A 27 5.37 4.06 -15.41
N PRO A 28 5.85 2.79 -15.40
CA PRO A 28 5.68 1.89 -16.54
C PRO A 28 4.21 1.62 -16.87
N ASN A 29 3.31 1.76 -15.89
CA ASN A 29 1.87 1.69 -16.08
C ASN A 29 1.13 2.59 -15.09
N ALA A 30 0.85 3.83 -15.51
CA ALA A 30 0.13 4.82 -14.70
C ALA A 30 -1.25 4.34 -14.23
N SER A 31 -2.02 3.65 -15.09
CA SER A 31 -3.35 3.15 -14.74
C SER A 31 -3.31 2.08 -13.64
N ALA A 32 -2.36 1.15 -13.72
CA ALA A 32 -2.16 0.14 -12.68
C ALA A 32 -1.72 0.78 -11.37
N TYR A 33 -0.78 1.73 -11.44
CA TYR A 33 -0.31 2.49 -10.27
C TYR A 33 -1.47 3.20 -9.55
N ILE A 34 -2.27 3.99 -10.28
CA ILE A 34 -3.41 4.73 -9.71
C ILE A 34 -4.44 3.75 -9.14
N THR A 35 -4.75 2.67 -9.86
CA THR A 35 -5.71 1.67 -9.39
C THR A 35 -5.27 1.06 -8.07
N GLN A 36 -3.97 0.74 -7.95
CA GLN A 36 -3.43 0.19 -6.72
C GLN A 36 -3.46 1.20 -5.57
N ALA A 37 -3.04 2.45 -5.82
CA ALA A 37 -3.10 3.52 -4.83
C ALA A 37 -4.53 3.78 -4.32
N VAL A 38 -5.52 3.77 -5.20
CA VAL A 38 -6.94 3.91 -4.82
C VAL A 38 -7.40 2.73 -3.97
N ARG A 39 -7.05 1.49 -4.35
CA ARG A 39 -7.39 0.30 -3.56
C ARG A 39 -6.75 0.32 -2.18
N ASP A 40 -5.48 0.75 -2.09
CA ASP A 40 -4.79 0.87 -0.82
C ASP A 40 -5.46 1.93 0.06
N ARG A 41 -5.89 3.04 -0.53
CA ARG A 41 -6.66 4.04 0.21
C ARG A 41 -8.00 3.49 0.73
N MET A 42 -8.75 2.78 -0.12
CA MET A 42 -10.01 2.15 0.29
C MET A 42 -9.83 1.15 1.44
N ARG A 43 -8.72 0.39 1.43
CA ARG A 43 -8.39 -0.56 2.51
C ARG A 43 -8.12 0.16 3.83
N LEU A 44 -7.40 1.28 3.79
CA LEU A 44 -7.15 2.09 4.98
C LEU A 44 -8.43 2.72 5.52
N ASP A 45 -9.27 3.30 4.65
CA ASP A 45 -10.54 3.88 5.07
C ASP A 45 -11.48 2.80 5.67
N ALA A 46 -11.45 1.57 5.13
CA ALA A 46 -12.18 0.43 5.71
C ALA A 46 -11.63 0.03 7.09
N LEU A 47 -10.31 -0.05 7.25
CA LEU A 47 -9.68 -0.31 8.55
C LEU A 47 -10.06 0.75 9.58
N ASP A 48 -10.03 2.03 9.21
CA ASP A 48 -10.41 3.13 10.09
C ASP A 48 -11.88 2.99 10.54
N ALA A 49 -12.78 2.56 9.64
CA ALA A 49 -14.18 2.30 9.97
C ALA A 49 -14.34 1.11 10.94
N GLU A 50 -13.60 0.02 10.74
CA GLU A 50 -13.62 -1.14 11.66
C GLU A 50 -13.10 -0.78 13.05
N LEU A 51 -12.03 0.02 13.13
CA LEU A 51 -11.49 0.50 14.40
C LEU A 51 -12.49 1.42 15.11
N ALA A 52 -13.13 2.33 14.39
CA ALA A 52 -14.18 3.18 14.93
C ALA A 52 -15.38 2.36 15.43
N HIS A 53 -15.76 1.30 14.69
CA HIS A 53 -16.82 0.37 15.12
C HIS A 53 -16.47 -0.34 16.44
N ALA A 54 -15.20 -0.69 16.65
CA ALA A 54 -14.69 -1.23 17.91
C ALA A 54 -14.55 -0.17 19.03
N GLY A 55 -14.92 1.09 18.79
CA GLY A 55 -14.79 2.20 19.73
C GLY A 55 -13.37 2.77 19.83
N ILE A 56 -12.50 2.45 18.87
CA ILE A 56 -11.13 2.96 18.79
C ILE A 56 -11.09 4.09 17.78
N GLU A 57 -11.09 5.34 18.27
CA GLU A 57 -10.98 6.51 17.40
C GLU A 57 -9.50 6.87 17.13
N ILE A 58 -9.11 6.85 15.85
CA ILE A 58 -7.82 7.38 15.42
C ILE A 58 -7.95 8.89 15.24
N THR A 59 -7.35 9.65 16.16
CA THR A 59 -7.31 11.11 16.07
C THR A 59 -6.00 11.60 15.50
N GLU A 60 -6.01 12.75 14.80
CA GLU A 60 -4.79 13.37 14.28
C GLU A 60 -3.76 13.65 15.39
N ARG A 61 -4.23 14.13 16.55
CA ARG A 61 -3.38 14.34 17.74
C ARG A 61 -2.77 13.03 18.23
N GLY A 62 -3.54 11.95 18.26
CA GLY A 62 -3.07 10.62 18.63
C GLY A 62 -2.00 10.10 17.66
N VAL A 63 -2.23 10.26 16.36
CA VAL A 63 -1.27 9.92 15.31
C VAL A 63 0.03 10.72 15.46
N ALA A 64 -0.08 12.04 15.68
CA ALA A 64 1.09 12.91 15.88
C ALA A 64 1.89 12.48 17.13
N ALA A 65 1.22 12.21 18.25
CA ALA A 65 1.86 11.75 19.47
C ALA A 65 2.50 10.36 19.31
N ALA A 66 1.86 9.44 18.59
CA ALA A 66 2.43 8.14 18.26
C ALA A 66 3.67 8.27 17.38
N ARG A 67 3.63 9.12 16.35
CA ARG A 67 4.80 9.43 15.49
C ARG A 67 5.95 10.03 16.29
N ALA A 68 5.67 10.97 17.18
CA ALA A 68 6.70 11.59 18.03
C ALA A 68 7.36 10.55 18.95
N ARG A 69 6.59 9.68 19.60
CA ARG A 69 7.13 8.58 20.43
C ARG A 69 8.01 7.63 19.61
N ARG A 70 7.56 7.27 18.40
CA ARG A 70 8.36 6.42 17.50
C ARG A 70 9.67 7.09 17.11
N ALA A 71 9.61 8.37 16.73
CA ALA A 71 10.79 9.14 16.33
C ALA A 71 11.80 9.28 17.48
N ALA A 72 11.35 9.45 18.72
CA ALA A 72 12.23 9.49 19.88
C ALA A 72 12.99 8.17 20.06
N VAL A 73 12.30 7.03 19.94
CA VAL A 73 12.94 5.71 19.98
C VAL A 73 13.92 5.53 18.81
N GLU A 74 13.54 5.93 17.60
CA GLU A 74 14.40 5.84 16.42
C GLU A 74 15.64 6.76 16.49
N ALA A 75 15.60 7.82 17.29
CA ALA A 75 16.74 8.71 17.51
C ALA A 75 17.84 8.06 18.35
N GLU A 76 17.48 7.13 19.25
CA GLU A 76 18.40 6.36 20.08
C GLU A 76 19.06 5.19 19.32
N TRP A 77 18.59 4.88 18.11
CA TRP A 77 19.11 3.76 17.33
C TRP A 77 20.50 4.05 16.76
N PRO A 78 21.40 3.04 16.77
CA PRO A 78 22.60 3.08 15.95
C PRO A 78 22.26 3.34 14.48
N PRO A 79 23.09 4.09 13.73
CA PRO A 79 22.79 4.45 12.35
C PRO A 79 22.61 3.22 11.43
N GLU A 80 23.28 2.11 11.72
CA GLU A 80 23.19 0.84 11.00
C GLU A 80 21.81 0.18 11.18
N ARG A 81 21.19 0.35 12.35
CA ARG A 81 19.93 -0.32 12.70
C ARG A 81 18.79 0.06 11.76
N ARG A 82 18.74 1.32 11.33
CA ARG A 82 17.74 1.79 10.35
C ARG A 82 17.91 1.09 9.00
N GLN A 83 19.14 0.82 8.57
CA GLN A 83 19.41 0.12 7.32
C GLN A 83 19.00 -1.35 7.42
N GLU A 84 19.33 -2.02 8.52
CA GLU A 84 18.92 -3.40 8.79
C GLU A 84 17.39 -3.57 8.76
N VAL A 85 16.66 -2.67 9.42
CA VAL A 85 15.19 -2.71 9.43
C VAL A 85 14.64 -2.52 8.01
N ARG A 86 15.19 -1.58 7.24
CA ARG A 86 14.78 -1.35 5.84
C ARG A 86 15.05 -2.56 4.96
N GLU A 87 16.23 -3.19 5.09
CA GLU A 87 16.54 -4.39 4.30
C GLU A 87 15.63 -5.54 4.67
N ARG A 88 15.35 -5.75 5.96
CA ARG A 88 14.39 -6.78 6.41
C ARG A 88 13.00 -6.56 5.84
N VAL A 89 12.50 -5.30 5.84
CA VAL A 89 11.20 -4.97 5.23
C VAL A 89 11.23 -5.24 3.73
N ARG A 90 12.29 -4.82 3.03
CA ARG A 90 12.42 -5.05 1.59
C ARG A 90 12.45 -6.53 1.24
N GLN A 91 13.20 -7.32 2.01
CA GLN A 91 13.26 -8.76 1.80
C GLN A 91 11.89 -9.41 2.01
N HIS A 92 11.21 -9.08 3.10
CA HIS A 92 9.85 -9.58 3.34
C HIS A 92 8.88 -9.23 2.20
N MET A 93 8.92 -8.00 1.67
CA MET A 93 8.07 -7.61 0.55
C MET A 93 8.38 -8.38 -0.74
N ARG A 94 9.65 -8.73 -0.97
CA ARG A 94 10.05 -9.61 -2.10
C ARG A 94 9.55 -11.03 -1.88
N ASP A 95 9.68 -11.55 -0.66
CA ASP A 95 9.25 -12.91 -0.32
C ASP A 95 7.72 -13.05 -0.45
N GLU A 96 6.96 -12.05 0.00
CA GLU A 96 5.50 -11.98 -0.20
C GLU A 96 5.13 -11.93 -1.69
N ALA A 97 5.85 -11.14 -2.49
CA ALA A 97 5.61 -11.06 -3.93
C ALA A 97 5.95 -12.38 -4.65
N ALA A 98 7.03 -13.05 -4.25
CA ALA A 98 7.42 -14.36 -4.78
C ALA A 98 6.44 -15.47 -4.35
N GLY A 99 5.97 -15.44 -3.10
CA GLY A 99 4.94 -16.35 -2.59
C GLY A 99 3.60 -16.16 -3.29
N ALA A 100 3.18 -14.92 -3.54
CA ALA A 100 1.99 -14.61 -4.32
C ALA A 100 2.12 -15.06 -5.79
N ALA A 101 3.32 -15.03 -6.38
CA ALA A 101 3.58 -15.54 -7.72
C ALA A 101 3.59 -17.08 -7.77
N GLY A 102 4.15 -17.75 -6.77
CA GLY A 102 4.15 -19.22 -6.66
C GLY A 102 2.76 -19.81 -6.38
N ALA A 103 1.90 -19.11 -5.64
CA ALA A 103 0.52 -19.54 -5.38
C ALA A 103 -0.39 -19.50 -6.63
N LEU A 104 0.04 -18.82 -7.71
CA LEU A 104 -0.68 -18.78 -8.99
C LEU A 104 -0.22 -19.88 -9.96
N ASP A 105 0.81 -20.66 -9.61
CA ASP A 105 1.42 -21.70 -10.45
C ASP A 105 1.13 -23.14 -9.96
N GLU A 106 0.31 -23.30 -8.91
CA GLU A 106 -0.20 -24.62 -8.50
C GLU A 106 -1.41 -24.98 -9.38
N PRO A 107 -1.33 -26.02 -10.25
CA PRO A 107 -2.48 -26.47 -10.99
C PRO A 107 -3.45 -27.15 -10.02
N ALA A 108 -4.68 -26.63 -9.96
CA ALA A 108 -5.78 -27.31 -9.28
C ALA A 108 -5.91 -28.74 -9.85
N ALA A 109 -5.61 -29.73 -9.00
CA ALA A 109 -5.76 -31.14 -9.27
C ALA A 109 -7.24 -31.58 -9.28
#